data_AF-A0A3L7SMJ5-F1
#
_entry.id   AF-A0A3L7SMJ5-F1
#
_cell.length_a   1.000
_cell.length_b   1.000
_cell.length_c   1.000
_cell.angle_alpha   90.00
_cell.angle_beta   90.00
_cell.angle_gamma   90.00
#
_symmetry.space_group_name_H-M   'P 1'
#
loop_
_entity.id
_entity.type
_entity.pdbx_description
1 polymer ?
#
loop_
_entity_poly.entity_id
_entity_poly.type
_entity_poly.pdbx_seq_one_letter_code
_entity_poly.pdbx_strand_id
1 'polypeptide(L)' 'MTADQPRNEGPIIQCPVCRATQTARQVCRRCSADLALFVRTRISSLAARRRLAEAVAAGDAVAQARLQGYLRWLHG' A
#
# COMPACT_ATOMS: atom_id res chain seq x y z
N MET A 1 1.90 17.96 -24.73
CA MET A 1 0.75 17.18 -24.23
C MET A 1 1.04 16.83 -22.78
N THR A 2 0.18 17.33 -21.90
CA THR A 2 0.36 17.47 -20.46
C THR A 2 0.55 16.13 -19.75
N ALA A 3 1.66 16.00 -19.03
CA ALA A 3 1.86 14.95 -18.05
C ALA A 3 0.75 15.08 -16.98
N ASP A 4 -0.17 14.13 -16.96
CA ASP A 4 -1.19 13.99 -15.94
C ASP A 4 -0.49 13.66 -14.61
N GLN A 5 -0.19 14.71 -13.85
CA GLN A 5 0.45 14.65 -12.55
C GLN A 5 -0.55 13.97 -11.60
N PRO A 6 -0.30 12.77 -11.07
CA PRO A 6 -1.24 12.14 -10.15
C PRO A 6 -1.33 13.05 -8.93
N ARG A 7 -2.49 13.68 -8.76
CA ARG A 7 -2.83 14.45 -7.57
C ARG A 7 -2.53 13.56 -6.36
N ASN A 8 -2.07 14.19 -5.30
CA ASN A 8 -1.63 13.64 -4.02
C ASN A 8 -2.74 12.89 -3.26
N GLU A 9 -3.46 12.00 -3.94
CA GLU A 9 -4.57 11.21 -3.47
C GLU A 9 -3.99 9.84 -3.13
N GLY A 10 -3.85 9.57 -1.83
CA GLY A 10 -3.38 8.27 -1.34
C GLY A 10 -4.23 7.11 -1.88
N PRO A 11 -3.77 5.85 -1.75
CA PRO A 11 -4.48 4.71 -2.32
C PRO A 11 -5.92 4.61 -1.80
N ILE A 12 -6.83 4.14 -2.65
CA ILE A 12 -8.19 3.84 -2.22
C ILE A 12 -8.15 2.62 -1.29
N ILE A 13 -8.77 2.75 -0.13
CA ILE A 13 -8.88 1.69 0.88
C ILE A 13 -10.33 1.48 1.30
N GLN A 14 -10.62 0.28 1.79
CA GLN A 14 -11.86 -0.04 2.47
C GLN A 14 -11.60 -0.01 3.98
N CYS A 15 -12.39 0.76 4.73
CA CYS A 15 -12.29 0.79 6.19
C CYS A 15 -12.61 -0.62 6.76
N PRO A 16 -11.74 -1.22 7.60
CA PRO A 16 -11.98 -2.55 8.16
C PRO A 16 -13.15 -2.58 9.16
N VAL A 17 -13.53 -1.43 9.72
CA VAL A 17 -14.61 -1.32 10.71
C VAL A 17 -15.97 -1.15 10.03
N CYS A 18 -16.15 -0.09 9.24
CA CYS A 18 -17.46 0.26 8.66
C CYS A 18 -17.60 -0.08 7.16
N ARG A 19 -16.57 -0.69 6.55
CA ARG A 19 -16.52 -1.09 5.13
C ARG A 19 -16.68 0.04 4.11
N ALA A 20 -16.65 1.30 4.54
CA ALA A 20 -16.67 2.45 3.64
C ALA A 20 -15.40 2.53 2.79
N THR A 21 -15.57 2.71 1.49
CA THR A 21 -14.49 2.99 0.56
C THR A 21 -14.12 4.48 0.62
N GLN A 22 -12.83 4.77 0.78
CA GLN A 22 -12.30 6.13 0.89
C GLN A 22 -10.83 6.18 0.46
N THR A 23 -10.35 7.37 0.10
CA THR A 23 -8.92 7.66 0.03
C THR A 23 -8.26 7.38 1.38
N ALA A 24 -7.04 6.82 1.36
CA ALA A 24 -6.27 6.54 2.56
C ALA A 24 -6.12 7.79 3.43
N ARG A 25 -6.55 7.67 4.68
CA ARG A 25 -6.46 8.69 5.74
C ARG A 25 -6.24 7.98 7.07
N GLN A 26 -5.54 8.64 8.01
CA GLN A 26 -5.28 8.07 9.34
C GLN A 26 -6.57 7.84 10.15
N VAL A 27 -7.68 8.50 9.80
CA VAL A 27 -8.98 8.32 10.44
C VAL A 27 -10.06 8.07 9.38
N CYS A 28 -10.99 7.16 9.66
CA CYS A 28 -12.11 6.88 8.77
C CYS A 28 -13.07 8.08 8.69
N ARG A 29 -13.42 8.51 7.48
CA ARG A 29 -14.33 9.66 7.28
C ARG A 29 -15.78 9.38 7.69
N ARG A 30 -16.16 8.10 7.86
CA ARG A 30 -17.54 7.68 8.15
C ARG A 30 -17.75 7.31 9.61
N CYS A 31 -16.85 6.50 10.16
CA CYS A 31 -17.01 5.94 11.52
C CYS A 31 -15.97 6.46 12.52
N SER A 32 -15.07 7.34 12.10
CA SER A 32 -14.01 7.90 12.94
C SER A 32 -13.04 6.88 13.54
N ALA A 33 -13.04 5.62 13.07
CA ALA A 33 -12.05 4.63 13.47
C ALA A 33 -10.63 5.09 13.13
N ASP A 34 -9.68 4.82 14.02
CA ASP A 34 -8.26 4.98 13.75
C ASP A 34 -7.80 3.94 12.71
N LEU A 35 -7.26 4.43 11.62
CA LEU A 35 -6.75 3.67 10.48
C LEU A 35 -5.24 3.86 10.29
N ALA A 36 -4.53 4.48 11.24
CA ALA A 36 -3.14 4.88 11.06
C ALA A 36 -2.23 3.69 10.71
N LEU A 37 -2.29 2.63 11.51
CA LEU A 37 -1.51 1.42 11.26
C LEU A 37 -1.95 0.73 9.97
N PHE A 38 -3.27 0.60 9.76
CA PHE A 38 -3.81 -0.01 8.55
C PHE A 38 -3.33 0.69 7.28
N VAL A 39 -3.40 2.02 7.22
CA VAL A 39 -2.92 2.81 6.09
C VAL A 39 -1.41 2.64 5.89
N ARG A 40 -0.61 2.67 6.96
CA ARG A 40 0.84 2.46 6.87
C ARG A 40 1.18 1.09 6.29
N THR A 41 0.51 0.03 6.76
CA THR A 41 0.68 -1.33 6.23
C THR A 41 0.28 -1.41 4.77
N ARG A 42 -0.85 -0.80 4.37
CA ARG A 42 -1.30 -0.79 2.96
C ARG A 42 -0.33 -0.07 2.03
N ILE A 43 0.15 1.11 2.42
CA ILE A 43 1.15 1.86 1.65
C ILE A 43 2.45 1.06 1.54
N SER A 44 2.93 0.50 2.65
CA SER A 44 4.16 -0.30 2.68
C SER A 44 4.05 -1.54 1.81
N SER A 45 2.91 -2.24 1.83
CA SER A 45 2.66 -3.38 0.95
C SER A 45 2.63 -2.99 -0.52
N LEU A 46 2.03 -1.84 -0.89
CA LEU A 46 2.00 -1.37 -2.28
C LEU A 46 3.41 -1.04 -2.78
N ALA A 47 4.19 -0.34 -1.97
CA ALA A 47 5.58 -0.01 -2.28
C ALA A 47 6.44 -1.28 -2.44
N ALA A 48 6.31 -2.25 -1.52
CA ALA A 48 7.04 -3.51 -1.60
C ALA A 48 6.68 -4.33 -2.84
N ARG A 49 5.41 -4.35 -3.26
CA ARG A 49 4.97 -5.02 -4.50
C ARG A 49 5.57 -4.37 -5.74
N ARG A 50 5.62 -3.03 -5.80
CA ARG A 50 6.26 -2.30 -6.91
C ARG A 50 7.75 -2.64 -7.01
N ARG A 51 8.47 -2.56 -5.87
CA ARG A 51 9.89 -2.91 -5.80
C ARG A 51 10.15 -4.37 -6.14
N LEU A 52 9.21 -5.27 -5.83
CA LEU A 52 9.33 -6.67 -6.21
C LEU A 52 9.22 -6.84 -7.72
N ALA A 53 8.28 -6.16 -8.37
CA ALA A 53 8.17 -6.17 -9.82
C ALA A 53 9.46 -5.64 -10.50
N GLU A 54 10.04 -4.57 -9.96
CA GLU A 54 11.33 -4.03 -10.41
C GLU A 54 12.47 -5.05 -10.24
N ALA A 55 12.56 -5.69 -9.07
CA ALA A 55 13.57 -6.73 -8.80
C ALA A 55 13.41 -7.97 -9.69
N VAL A 56 12.18 -8.33 -10.06
CA VAL A 56 11.91 -9.38 -11.05
C VAL A 56 12.40 -8.98 -12.43
N ALA A 57 12.07 -7.77 -12.89
CA ALA A 57 12.52 -7.27 -14.18
C ALA A 57 14.05 -7.15 -14.27
N ALA A 58 14.71 -6.84 -13.16
CA ALA A 58 16.17 -6.74 -13.06
C ALA A 58 16.89 -8.09 -12.84
N GLY A 59 16.16 -9.19 -12.57
CA GLY A 59 16.76 -10.48 -12.23
C GLY A 59 17.46 -10.53 -10.86
N ASP A 60 17.17 -9.59 -9.96
CA ASP A 60 17.77 -9.52 -8.62
C ASP A 60 17.10 -10.51 -7.66
N ALA A 61 17.61 -11.74 -7.62
CA ALA A 61 17.08 -12.82 -6.78
C ALA A 61 17.13 -12.51 -5.27
N VAL A 62 18.14 -11.75 -4.80
CA VAL A 62 18.30 -11.41 -3.39
C VAL A 62 17.23 -10.41 -2.97
N ALA A 63 17.03 -9.36 -3.76
CA ALA A 63 15.97 -8.39 -3.52
C ALA A 63 14.57 -9.03 -3.60
N GLN A 64 14.36 -9.94 -4.56
CA GLN A 64 13.11 -10.70 -4.67
C GLN A 64 12.81 -11.50 -3.41
N ALA A 65 13.74 -12.32 -2.94
CA ALA A 65 13.57 -13.14 -1.73
C ALA A 65 13.29 -12.27 -0.49
N ARG A 66 14.02 -11.16 -0.34
CA ARG A 66 13.81 -10.20 0.76
C ARG A 66 12.42 -9.57 0.72
N LEU A 67 11.98 -9.11 -0.45
CA LEU A 67 10.68 -8.43 -0.61
C LEU A 67 9.51 -9.41 -0.47
N GLN A 68 9.64 -10.64 -0.94
CA GLN A 68 8.66 -11.71 -0.70
C GLN A 68 8.57 -12.07 0.79
N GLY A 69 9.71 -12.17 1.48
CA GLY A 69 9.75 -12.36 2.94
C GLY A 69 9.04 -11.23 3.70
N TYR A 70 9.33 -9.98 3.33
CA TYR A 70 8.69 -8.81 3.92
C TYR A 70 7.18 -8.77 3.67
N LEU A 71 6.73 -9.09 2.45
CA LEU A 71 5.31 -9.18 2.13
C LEU A 71 4.62 -10.28 2.92
N ARG A 72 5.24 -11.47 3.10
CA ARG A 72 4.69 -12.51 3.98
C ARG A 72 4.52 -12.01 5.41
N TRP A 73 5.57 -11.42 5.99
CA TRP A 73 5.51 -10.85 7.34
C TRP A 73 4.40 -9.79 7.50
N LEU A 74 4.17 -8.94 6.50
CA LEU A 74 3.11 -7.92 6.54
C LEU A 74 1.68 -8.50 6.51
N HIS A 75 1.49 -9.68 5.92
CA HIS A 75 0.16 -10.27 5.67
C HIS A 75 -0.17 -11.49 6.55
N GLY A 76 0.82 -12.05 7.26
CA GLY A 76 0.65 -13.23 8.11
C GLY A 76 0.81 -14.51 7.32
#